data_AF-A0A8H7Z7Z5-F1
#
_entry.id   AF-A0A8H7Z7Z5-F1
#
_cell.length_a   1.000
_cell.length_b   1.000
_cell.length_c   1.000
_cell.angle_alpha   90.00
_cell.angle_beta   90.00
_cell.angle_gamma   90.00
#
_symmetry.space_group_name_H-M   'P 1'
#
loop_
_entity.id
_entity.type
_entity.pdbx_description
1 polymer ?
#
loop_
_entity_poly.entity_id
_entity_poly.type
_entity_poly.pdbx_seq_one_letter_code
_entity_poly.pdbx_strand_id
1 'polypeptide(L)'
;MLKTLHIIPSFSDNPTAANNRSVRALDYFDYVQIFPGDKSQHFSRIHQASGIRYEDMLFFDDEARNRNVQTELGVSFCLVRDGMTREEVDRGVWDWRKKLNIQAGDKDQEVEVE
;
A
#
# COMPACT_ATOMS: atom_id res chain seq x y z
N MET A 1 -2.72 -3.15 18.33
CA MET A 1 -3.06 -4.56 18.66
C MET A 1 -3.61 -5.27 17.42
N LEU A 2 -2.75 -5.71 16.49
CA LEU A 2 -3.20 -6.43 15.27
C LEU A 2 -3.35 -7.93 15.48
N LYS A 3 -2.63 -8.51 16.45
CA LYS A 3 -2.61 -9.97 16.73
C LYS A 3 -3.96 -10.56 17.11
N THR A 4 -4.86 -9.75 17.66
CA THR A 4 -6.19 -10.17 18.13
C THR A 4 -7.30 -9.77 17.18
N LEU A 5 -7.03 -8.89 16.21
CA LEU A 5 -8.03 -8.40 15.27
C LEU A 5 -8.30 -9.44 14.19
N HIS A 6 -9.56 -9.80 14.01
CA HIS A 6 -10.02 -10.65 12.93
C HIS A 6 -11.00 -9.88 12.05
N ILE A 7 -10.88 -10.07 10.73
CA ILE A 7 -11.70 -9.43 9.71
C ILE A 7 -12.59 -10.52 9.13
N ILE A 8 -13.89 -10.27 9.08
CA ILE A 8 -14.82 -11.09 8.30
C ILE A 8 -14.81 -10.50 6.89
N PRO A 9 -14.33 -11.22 5.87
CA PRO A 9 -14.35 -10.72 4.50
C PRO A 9 -15.80 -10.59 4.07
N SER A 10 -16.35 -9.37 4.07
CA SER A 10 -17.75 -9.10 3.70
C SER A 10 -17.91 -8.61 2.26
N PHE A 11 -16.83 -8.49 1.50
CA PHE A 11 -16.82 -8.04 0.10
C PHE A 11 -15.96 -8.95 -0.79
N SER A 12 -16.28 -8.93 -2.08
CA SER A 12 -15.89 -9.80 -3.19
C SER A 12 -14.38 -9.96 -3.51
N ASP A 13 -13.47 -9.61 -2.61
CA ASP A 13 -12.03 -9.57 -2.90
C ASP A 13 -11.33 -10.93 -2.83
N ASN A 14 -12.08 -12.01 -2.56
CA ASN A 14 -11.58 -13.37 -2.70
C ASN A 14 -12.73 -14.36 -3.01
N PRO A 15 -12.84 -14.91 -4.24
CA PRO A 15 -13.86 -15.91 -4.56
C PRO A 15 -13.70 -17.24 -3.79
N THR A 16 -12.56 -17.47 -3.11
CA THR A 16 -12.38 -18.61 -2.18
C THR A 16 -12.89 -18.34 -0.76
N ALA A 17 -13.24 -17.09 -0.42
CA ALA A 17 -13.83 -16.71 0.87
C ALA A 17 -15.35 -16.96 0.96
N ALA A 18 -15.88 -17.89 0.15
CA ALA A 18 -17.27 -18.32 0.18
C ALA A 18 -17.71 -18.94 1.54
N ASN A 19 -16.75 -19.19 2.45
CA ASN A 19 -17.02 -19.58 3.82
C ASN A 19 -16.74 -18.38 4.73
N ASN A 20 -17.80 -17.84 5.35
CA ASN A 20 -17.88 -16.71 6.31
C ASN A 20 -16.96 -16.83 7.56
N ARG A 21 -15.69 -17.17 7.35
CA ARG A 21 -14.67 -17.38 8.38
C ARG A 21 -13.85 -16.10 8.49
N SER A 22 -13.60 -15.71 9.73
CA SER A 22 -12.77 -14.56 10.00
C SER A 22 -11.30 -14.89 9.72
N VAL A 23 -10.58 -13.92 9.16
CA VAL A 23 -9.13 -13.99 8.87
C VAL A 23 -8.42 -13.05 9.83
N ARG A 24 -7.22 -13.40 10.31
CA ARG A 24 -6.47 -12.48 11.18
C ARG A 24 -6.06 -11.27 10.35
N ALA A 25 -6.18 -10.06 10.92
CA ALA A 25 -5.79 -8.84 10.21
C ALA A 25 -4.31 -8.87 9.76
N LEU A 26 -3.44 -9.50 10.54
CA LEU A 26 -2.02 -9.66 10.17
C LEU A 26 -1.79 -10.48 8.90
N ASP A 27 -2.70 -11.38 8.54
CA ASP A 27 -2.55 -12.26 7.38
C ASP A 27 -2.80 -11.52 6.04
N TYR A 28 -3.23 -10.26 6.09
CA TYR A 28 -3.35 -9.39 4.91
C TYR A 28 -2.03 -8.71 4.51
N PHE A 29 -0.96 -8.88 5.29
CA PHE A 29 0.31 -8.17 5.09
C PHE A 29 1.47 -9.13 4.88
N ASP A 30 2.08 -9.10 3.69
CA ASP A 30 3.21 -9.98 3.36
C ASP A 30 4.51 -9.55 4.06
N TYR A 31 4.76 -8.24 4.16
CA TYR A 31 6.02 -7.67 4.66
C TYR A 31 5.79 -6.79 5.89
N VAL A 32 5.82 -7.38 7.08
CA VAL A 32 5.51 -6.68 8.34
C VAL A 32 6.79 -6.15 9.00
N GLN A 33 6.89 -4.82 9.15
CA GLN A 33 7.98 -4.14 9.88
C GLN A 33 7.40 -3.34 11.06
N ILE A 34 7.33 -3.95 12.25
CA ILE A 34 6.81 -3.33 13.48
C ILE A 34 7.87 -3.39 14.57
N PHE A 35 8.66 -2.32 14.68
CA PHE A 35 9.66 -2.11 15.72
C PHE A 35 9.91 -0.60 15.88
N PRO A 36 10.52 -0.14 16.99
CA PRO A 36 10.94 1.25 17.14
C PRO A 36 12.10 1.57 16.18
N GLY A 37 12.01 2.66 15.44
CA GLY A 37 13.05 3.07 14.50
C GLY A 37 12.57 4.13 13.51
N ASP A 38 13.47 4.55 12.63
CA ASP A 38 13.14 5.45 11.52
C ASP A 38 12.39 4.67 10.43
N LYS A 39 11.36 5.27 9.83
CA LYS A 39 10.61 4.67 8.73
C LYS A 39 11.49 4.38 7.51
N SER A 40 12.56 5.13 7.27
CA SER A 40 13.55 4.81 6.23
C SER A 40 14.16 3.41 6.44
N GLN A 41 14.40 3.00 7.70
CA GLN A 41 14.88 1.66 8.01
C GLN A 41 13.82 0.58 7.76
N HIS A 42 12.56 0.86 8.07
CA HIS A 42 11.45 -0.06 7.79
C HIS A 42 11.31 -0.26 6.29
N PHE A 43 11.32 0.82 5.51
CA PHE A 43 11.23 0.78 4.05
C PHE A 43 12.42 0.06 3.42
N SER A 44 13.63 0.24 3.95
CA SER A 44 14.81 -0.51 3.47
C SER A 44 14.63 -2.02 3.62
N ARG A 45 14.07 -2.51 4.74
CA ARG A 45 13.78 -3.93 4.94
C ARG A 45 12.63 -4.43 4.05
N ILE A 46 11.60 -3.62 3.85
CA ILE A 46 10.50 -3.95 2.92
C ILE A 46 11.04 -4.05 1.49
N HIS A 47 11.85 -3.10 1.05
CA HIS A 47 12.50 -3.12 -0.27
C HIS A 47 13.35 -4.37 -0.45
N GLN A 48 14.19 -4.71 0.53
CA GLN A 48 15.02 -5.91 0.47
C GLN A 48 14.18 -7.20 0.38
N ALA A 49 13.08 -7.29 1.13
CA ALA A 49 12.25 -8.50 1.16
C ALA A 49 11.32 -8.63 -0.05
N SER A 50 10.79 -7.52 -0.57
CA SER A 50 9.82 -7.50 -1.66
C SER A 50 10.43 -7.33 -3.05
N GLY A 51 11.62 -6.75 -3.16
CA GLY A 51 12.24 -6.37 -4.43
C GLY A 51 11.55 -5.21 -5.17
N ILE A 52 10.52 -4.61 -4.58
CA ILE A 52 9.78 -3.48 -5.17
C ILE A 52 10.63 -2.22 -5.09
N ARG A 53 10.70 -1.43 -6.16
CA ARG A 53 11.45 -0.16 -6.16
C ARG A 53 10.75 0.87 -5.28
N TYR A 54 11.49 1.78 -4.67
CA TYR A 54 10.90 2.79 -3.79
C TYR A 54 9.91 3.71 -4.51
N GLU A 55 10.16 4.08 -5.77
CA GLU A 55 9.22 4.88 -6.56
C GLU A 55 7.87 4.19 -6.80
N ASP A 56 7.83 2.87 -6.72
CA ASP A 56 6.63 2.06 -6.89
C ASP A 56 5.89 1.83 -5.55
N MET A 57 6.37 2.43 -4.46
CA MET A 57 5.75 2.35 -3.13
C MET A 57 4.94 3.60 -2.78
N LEU A 58 3.80 3.38 -2.14
CA LEU A 58 2.91 4.41 -1.58
C LEU A 58 2.78 4.22 -0.07
N PHE A 59 3.04 5.29 0.67
CA PHE A 59 3.11 5.29 2.13
C PHE A 59 2.11 6.27 2.73
N PHE A 60 1.20 5.75 3.56
CA PHE A 60 0.24 6.51 4.35
C PHE A 60 0.67 6.52 5.81
N ASP A 61 0.79 7.71 6.42
CA ASP A 61 1.16 7.88 7.82
C ASP A 61 0.59 9.20 8.35
N ASP A 62 0.28 9.26 9.64
CA ASP A 62 -0.25 10.44 10.31
C ASP A 62 0.85 11.37 10.85
N GLU A 63 2.08 10.89 10.96
CA GLU A 63 3.19 11.68 11.46
C GLU A 63 3.96 12.37 10.33
N ALA A 64 3.82 13.70 10.22
CA ALA A 64 4.48 14.50 9.18
C ALA A 64 6.02 14.37 9.17
N ARG A 65 6.65 14.01 10.30
CA ARG A 65 8.10 13.76 10.39
C ARG A 65 8.57 12.59 9.52
N ASN A 66 7.69 11.62 9.25
CA ASN A 66 7.97 10.44 8.45
C ASN A 66 7.98 10.73 6.93
N ARG A 67 7.79 11.99 6.53
CA ARG A 67 7.95 12.46 5.14
C ARG A 67 9.40 12.30 4.64
N ASN A 68 10.38 12.17 5.53
CA ASN A 68 11.78 11.92 5.16
C ASN A 68 11.94 10.71 4.23
N VAL A 69 11.12 9.67 4.38
CA VAL A 69 11.08 8.50 3.48
C VAL A 69 10.88 8.92 2.02
N GLN A 70 10.03 9.93 1.76
CA GLN A 70 9.82 10.46 0.42
C GLN A 70 11.07 11.17 -0.11
N THR A 71 11.67 12.04 0.71
CA THR A 71 12.81 12.86 0.28
C THR A 71 14.11 12.05 0.16
N GLU A 72 14.28 11.02 0.97
CA GLU A 72 15.50 10.20 1.04
C GLU A 72 15.45 8.99 0.10
N LEU A 73 14.29 8.31 0.01
CA LEU A 73 14.17 7.04 -0.72
C LEU A 73 13.35 7.16 -2.01
N GLY A 74 12.55 8.22 -2.19
CA GLY A 74 11.72 8.42 -3.38
C GLY A 74 10.31 7.83 -3.29
N VAL A 75 9.96 7.21 -2.16
CA VAL A 75 8.60 6.70 -1.86
C VAL A 75 7.56 7.81 -1.97
N SER A 76 6.36 7.52 -2.47
CA SER A 76 5.27 8.49 -2.43
C SER A 76 4.63 8.54 -1.04
N PHE A 77 4.59 9.72 -0.42
CA PHE A 77 4.10 9.90 0.94
C PHE A 77 2.77 10.68 0.98
N CYS A 78 1.79 10.12 1.69
CA CYS A 78 0.50 10.70 1.95
C CYS A 78 0.33 10.91 3.46
N LEU A 79 0.23 12.19 3.86
CA LEU A 79 -0.11 12.54 5.24
C LEU A 79 -1.61 12.30 5.47
N VAL A 80 -1.95 11.51 6.48
CA VAL A 80 -3.34 11.14 6.82
C VAL A 80 -3.65 11.62 8.23
N ARG A 81 -4.49 12.64 8.40
CA ARG A 81 -4.69 13.28 9.72
C ARG A 81 -5.73 12.59 10.59
N ASP A 82 -6.78 12.06 9.99
CA ASP A 82 -7.98 11.57 10.69
C ASP A 82 -8.23 10.08 10.45
N GLY A 83 -7.16 9.31 10.29
CA GLY A 83 -7.20 7.89 10.00
C GLY A 83 -7.51 7.56 8.54
N MET A 84 -7.35 6.29 8.18
CA MET A 84 -7.51 5.81 6.81
C MET A 84 -8.99 5.69 6.44
N THR A 85 -9.37 6.30 5.32
CA THR A 85 -10.65 6.10 4.64
C THR A 85 -10.43 5.61 3.21
N ARG A 86 -11.52 5.24 2.51
CA ARG A 86 -11.43 4.89 1.09
C ARG A 86 -10.96 6.08 0.25
N GLU A 87 -11.44 7.28 0.57
CA GLU A 87 -11.09 8.52 -0.10
C GLU A 87 -9.60 8.84 0.05
N GLU A 88 -9.02 8.56 1.22
CA GLU A 88 -7.58 8.68 1.46
C GLU A 88 -6.77 7.73 0.58
N VAL A 89 -7.21 6.47 0.46
CA VAL A 89 -6.58 5.49 -0.44
C VAL A 89 -6.68 5.94 -1.89
N ASP A 90 -7.88 6.30 -2.36
CA ASP A 90 -8.10 6.74 -3.73
C ASP A 90 -7.24 7.97 -4.07
N ARG A 91 -7.20 8.96 -3.19
CA ARG A 91 -6.34 10.15 -3.33
C ARG A 91 -4.87 9.79 -3.44
N GLY A 92 -4.37 8.95 -2.52
CA GLY A 92 -2.97 8.54 -2.55
C GLY A 92 -2.58 7.77 -3.81
N VAL A 93 -3.45 6.86 -4.28
CA VAL A 93 -3.24 6.10 -5.52
C VAL A 93 -3.20 7.03 -6.73
N TRP A 94 -4.11 8.02 -6.81
CA TRP A 94 -4.11 8.99 -7.90
C TRP A 94 -2.85 9.87 -7.90
N ASP A 95 -2.44 10.37 -6.74
CA ASP A 95 -1.23 11.18 -6.59
C ASP A 95 0.02 10.39 -7.00
N TRP A 96 0.11 9.12 -6.59
CA TRP A 96 1.20 8.22 -6.97
C TRP A 96 1.23 7.95 -8.48
N ARG A 97 0.09 7.62 -9.11
CA ARG A 97 -0.01 7.42 -10.57
C ARG A 97 0.42 8.66 -11.35
N LYS A 98 -0.05 9.83 -10.93
CA LYS A 98 0.31 11.10 -11.57
C LYS A 98 1.81 11.36 -11.52
N LYS A 99 2.46 11.08 -10.37
CA LYS A 99 3.92 11.21 -10.21
C LYS A 99 4.69 10.27 -11.16
N LEU A 100 4.15 9.09 -11.43
CA LEU A 100 4.72 8.12 -12.37
C LEU A 100 4.32 8.34 -13.83
N ASN A 101 3.59 9.42 -14.14
CA ASN A 101 3.03 9.69 -15.47
C ASN A 101 2.11 8.56 -15.99
N ILE A 102 1.51 7.78 -15.09
CA ILE A 102 0.52 6.76 -15.44
C ILE A 102 -0.82 7.47 -15.70
N GLN A 103 -1.15 7.66 -16.97
CA GLN A 103 -2.43 8.22 -17.41
C GLN A 103 -3.53 7.16 -17.26
N ALA A 104 -4.77 7.59 -17.01
CA ALA A 104 -5.94 6.73 -17.09
C ALA A 104 -6.23 6.41 -18.57
N GLY A 105 -5.44 5.51 -19.17
CA GLY A 105 -5.47 5.31 -20.62
C GLY A 105 -4.60 4.20 -21.22
N ASP A 106 -3.82 3.43 -20.46
CA ASP A 106 -3.24 2.17 -20.99
C ASP A 106 -4.33 1.08 -21.01
N LYS A 107 -5.30 1.27 -21.90
CA LYS A 107 -6.26 0.25 -22.28
C LYS A 107 -5.73 -0.45 -23.53
N ASP A 108 -5.68 -1.78 -23.47
CA ASP A 108 -5.91 -2.67 -24.60
C ASP A 108 -5.13 -2.33 -25.89
N GLN A 109 -3.84 -2.66 -25.95
CA GLN A 109 -3.26 -3.09 -27.24
C GLN A 109 -3.65 -4.55 -27.46
N GLU A 110 -4.85 -4.74 -28.00
CA GLU A 110 -5.18 -5.92 -28.79
C GLU A 110 -4.15 -6.01 -29.91
N VAL A 111 -3.30 -7.04 -29.85
CA VAL A 111 -2.47 -7.44 -30.98
C VAL A 111 -3.40 -8.16 -31.97
N GLU A 112 -4.00 -7.40 -32.89
CA GLU A 112 -4.47 -7.97 -34.15
C GLU A 112 -3.24 -8.43 -34.94
N VAL A 113 -3.03 -9.75 -34.98
CA VAL A 113 -2.14 -10.41 -35.92
C VAL A 113 -2.94 -10.70 -37.19
N GLU A 114 -2.61 -9.99 -38.26
CA GLU A 114 -2.92 -10.38 -39.64
C GLU A 114 -1.94 -11.44 -40.14
#